data_AF-A0A6P0VR86-F1
#
_entry.id   AF-A0A6P0VR86-F1
#
_cell.length_a   1.000
_cell.length_b   1.000
_cell.length_c   1.000
_cell.angle_alpha   90.00
_cell.angle_beta   90.00
_cell.angle_gamma   90.00
#
_symmetry.space_group_name_H-M   'P 1'
#
loop_
_entity.id
_entity.type
_entity.pdbx_description
1 polymer ?
#
loop_
_entity_poly.entity_id
_entity_poly.type
_entity_poly.pdbx_seq_one_letter_code
_entity_poly.pdbx_strand_id
1 'polypeptide(L)'
;MKIGMIFECGPDGADKSVCEHLVRMLNPDIEIAPSVTLGNKPNLLSECGIFAAQLLADGCDRIVIIWDLYPAWREKGQRPCRKEDCEMIKDSLLNKIFQENTGRPYVDRQHAKMIIPCPMKRYRQF
;
A
#
# COMPACT_ATOMS: atom_id res chain seq x y z
N MET A 1 -15.41 -8.59 8.52
CA MET A 1 -14.16 -8.35 7.77
C MET A 1 -13.88 -6.87 7.83
N LYS A 2 -12.64 -6.48 8.14
CA LYS A 2 -12.22 -5.08 8.23
C LYS A 2 -11.31 -4.71 7.06
N ILE A 3 -11.66 -3.66 6.32
CA ILE A 3 -10.88 -3.18 5.18
C ILE A 3 -10.27 -1.82 5.50
N GLY A 4 -8.97 -1.69 5.24
CA GLY A 4 -8.28 -0.41 5.20
C GLY A 4 -8.26 0.15 3.78
N MET A 5 -8.40 1.46 3.62
CA MET A 5 -8.37 2.11 2.32
C MET A 5 -7.38 3.27 2.31
N ILE A 6 -6.56 3.35 1.26
CA ILE A 6 -5.56 4.40 1.05
C ILE A 6 -5.83 5.05 -0.31
N PHE A 7 -5.94 6.36 -0.34
CA PHE A 7 -6.30 7.13 -1.54
C PHE A 7 -5.23 8.16 -1.89
N GLU A 8 -5.00 8.37 -3.19
CA GLU A 8 -4.22 9.49 -3.70
C GLU A 8 -4.89 10.84 -3.39
N CYS A 9 -6.22 10.87 -3.43
CA CYS A 9 -6.98 12.11 -3.29
C CYS A 9 -6.79 12.79 -1.93
N GLY A 10 -7.29 14.03 -1.80
CA GLY A 10 -7.37 14.72 -0.52
C GLY A 10 -8.49 14.20 0.40
N PRO A 11 -8.61 14.74 1.62
CA PRO A 11 -9.58 14.31 2.63
C PRO A 11 -11.05 14.31 2.17
N ASP A 12 -11.41 15.23 1.28
CA ASP A 12 -12.74 15.42 0.69
C ASP A 12 -12.82 14.93 -0.77
N GLY A 13 -11.89 14.06 -1.18
CA GLY A 13 -11.83 13.53 -2.54
C GLY A 13 -13.03 12.65 -2.89
N ALA A 14 -13.41 12.69 -4.17
CA ALA A 14 -14.51 11.90 -4.70
C ALA A 14 -14.26 10.39 -4.55
N ASP A 15 -13.02 9.94 -4.76
CA ASP A 15 -12.66 8.52 -4.67
C ASP A 15 -12.98 7.94 -3.30
N LYS A 16 -12.61 8.65 -2.23
CA LYS A 16 -12.92 8.24 -0.86
C LYS A 16 -14.43 8.09 -0.66
N SER A 17 -15.20 9.12 -1.02
CA SER A 17 -16.66 9.13 -0.81
C SER A 17 -17.36 8.02 -1.61
N VAL A 18 -16.99 7.85 -2.88
CA VAL A 18 -17.57 6.85 -3.78
C VAL A 18 -17.20 5.45 -3.34
N CYS A 19 -15.93 5.19 -3.04
CA CYS A 19 -15.48 3.86 -2.68
C CYS A 19 -16.01 3.40 -1.33
N GLU A 20 -16.06 4.28 -0.31
CA GLU A 20 -16.71 3.94 0.96
C GLU A 20 -18.20 3.63 0.78
N HIS A 21 -18.91 4.43 -0.03
CA HIS A 21 -20.31 4.19 -0.34
C HIS A 21 -20.50 2.86 -1.08
N LEU A 22 -19.65 2.56 -2.07
CA LEU A 22 -19.68 1.32 -2.83
C LEU A 22 -19.45 0.10 -1.93
N VAL A 23 -18.50 0.15 -1.01
CA VAL A 23 -18.27 -0.95 -0.05
C VAL A 23 -19.53 -1.23 0.77
N ARG A 24 -20.17 -0.18 1.30
CA ARG A 24 -21.43 -0.30 2.06
C ARG A 24 -22.58 -0.86 1.21
N MET A 25 -22.64 -0.53 -0.08
CA MET A 25 -23.62 -1.07 -1.01
C MET A 25 -23.37 -2.55 -1.33
N LEU A 26 -22.11 -2.94 -1.50
CA LEU A 26 -21.74 -4.32 -1.85
C LEU A 26 -21.95 -5.27 -0.68
N ASN A 27 -21.55 -4.85 0.52
CA ASN A 27 -21.75 -5.62 1.73
C ASN A 27 -21.73 -4.69 2.97
N PRO A 28 -22.88 -4.48 3.62
CA PRO A 28 -22.99 -3.59 4.77
C PRO A 28 -22.29 -4.12 6.03
N ASP A 29 -21.96 -5.42 6.08
CA ASP A 29 -21.28 -6.04 7.23
C ASP A 29 -19.74 -5.84 7.19
N ILE A 30 -19.22 -5.21 6.13
CA ILE A 30 -17.80 -4.86 6.04
C ILE A 30 -17.53 -3.62 6.89
N GLU A 31 -16.63 -3.75 7.86
CA GLU A 31 -16.11 -2.62 8.62
C GLU A 31 -15.05 -1.91 7.79
N ILE A 32 -15.19 -0.59 7.61
CA ILE A 32 -14.20 0.23 6.93
C ILE A 32 -13.40 0.95 8.02
N ALA A 33 -12.10 0.67 8.09
CA ALA A 33 -11.18 1.42 8.96
C ALA A 33 -11.09 2.88 8.49
N PRO A 34 -10.68 3.84 9.36
CA PRO A 34 -10.48 5.21 8.94
C PRO A 34 -9.60 5.30 7.67
N SER A 35 -10.17 5.84 6.60
CA SER A 35 -9.50 5.98 5.31
C SER A 35 -8.28 6.89 5.42
N VAL A 36 -7.20 6.54 4.73
CA VAL A 36 -5.99 7.38 4.62
C VAL A 36 -5.99 8.09 3.27
N THR A 37 -5.74 9.40 3.27
CA THR A 37 -5.66 10.23 2.08
C THR A 37 -4.29 10.89 2.01
N LEU A 38 -3.54 10.69 0.92
CA LEU A 38 -2.15 11.15 0.78
C LEU A 38 -2.01 12.43 -0.08
N GLY A 39 -3.12 12.90 -0.66
CA GLY A 39 -3.25 14.20 -1.32
C GLY A 39 -2.62 14.31 -2.71
N ASN A 40 -1.55 13.56 -3.00
CA ASN A 40 -0.92 13.52 -4.32
C ASN A 40 -0.19 12.18 -4.58
N LYS A 41 0.08 11.91 -5.86
CA LYS A 41 0.77 10.69 -6.30
C LYS A 41 2.17 10.51 -5.69
N PRO A 42 3.07 11.50 -5.64
CA PRO A 42 4.39 11.32 -5.01
C PRO A 42 4.30 10.81 -3.56
N ASN A 43 3.46 11.44 -2.74
CA ASN A 43 3.24 11.05 -1.35
C ASN A 43 2.69 9.62 -1.27
N LEU A 44 1.75 9.27 -2.17
CA LEU A 44 1.23 7.90 -2.24
C LEU A 44 2.33 6.89 -2.52
N LEU A 45 3.19 7.14 -3.51
CA LEU A 45 4.24 6.21 -3.89
C LEU A 45 5.31 6.06 -2.79
N SER A 46 5.63 7.12 -2.05
CA SER A 46 6.66 7.07 -1.00
C SER A 46 6.14 6.59 0.36
N GLU A 47 4.92 6.97 0.75
CA GLU A 47 4.45 6.81 2.13
C GLU A 47 3.39 5.74 2.30
N CYS A 48 2.76 5.25 1.22
CA CYS A 48 1.67 4.28 1.31
C CYS A 48 2.04 3.03 2.12
N GLY A 49 3.29 2.56 2.06
CA GLY A 49 3.75 1.41 2.83
C GLY A 49 3.67 1.60 4.35
N ILE A 50 3.90 2.83 4.84
CA ILE A 50 3.83 3.17 6.27
C ILE A 50 2.39 3.03 6.77
N PHE A 51 1.45 3.65 6.05
CA PHE A 51 0.04 3.60 6.39
C PHE A 51 -0.55 2.19 6.19
N ALA A 52 -0.10 1.47 5.17
CA ALA A 52 -0.52 0.09 4.96
C ALA A 52 -0.06 -0.81 6.12
N ALA A 53 1.17 -0.69 6.57
CA ALA A 53 1.66 -1.43 7.73
C ALA A 53 0.86 -1.11 8.99
N GLN A 54 0.53 0.17 9.23
CA GLN A 54 -0.30 0.57 10.36
C GLN A 54 -1.71 -0.04 10.28
N LEU A 55 -2.36 0.02 9.11
CA LEU A 55 -3.70 -0.56 8.92
C LEU A 55 -3.70 -2.08 9.14
N LEU A 56 -2.64 -2.79 8.73
CA LEU A 56 -2.47 -4.22 9.04
C LEU A 56 -2.32 -4.44 10.56
N ALA A 57 -1.52 -3.62 11.24
CA ALA A 57 -1.35 -3.68 12.69
C ALA A 57 -2.64 -3.38 13.46
N ASP A 58 -3.49 -2.50 12.92
CA ASP A 58 -4.82 -2.15 13.47
C ASP A 58 -5.91 -3.21 13.17
N GLY A 59 -5.51 -4.36 12.62
CA GLY A 59 -6.36 -5.52 12.40
C GLY A 59 -7.17 -5.48 11.10
N CYS A 60 -6.77 -4.69 10.09
CA CYS A 60 -7.41 -4.78 8.77
C CYS A 60 -7.04 -6.10 8.08
N ASP A 61 -8.05 -6.83 7.61
CA ASP A 61 -7.87 -8.07 6.85
C ASP A 61 -7.27 -7.80 5.47
N ARG A 62 -7.70 -6.69 4.84
CA ARG A 62 -7.30 -6.31 3.48
C ARG A 62 -7.12 -4.80 3.40
N ILE A 63 -6.22 -4.39 2.50
CA ILE A 63 -5.95 -2.99 2.23
C ILE A 63 -6.13 -2.74 0.75
N VAL A 64 -6.92 -1.71 0.44
CA VAL A 64 -7.20 -1.27 -0.93
C VAL A 64 -6.52 0.07 -1.14
N ILE A 65 -5.66 0.15 -2.15
CA ILE A 65 -4.92 1.36 -2.51
C ILE A 65 -5.46 1.86 -3.85
N ILE A 66 -5.90 3.10 -3.91
CA ILE A 66 -6.55 3.71 -5.07
C ILE A 66 -5.77 4.96 -5.48
N TRP A 67 -5.38 5.00 -6.74
CA TRP A 67 -4.59 6.09 -7.31
C TRP A 67 -4.88 6.25 -8.80
N ASP A 68 -4.62 7.46 -9.31
CA ASP A 68 -4.71 7.75 -10.73
C ASP A 68 -3.44 7.32 -11.44
N LEU A 69 -3.61 6.49 -12.47
CA LEU A 69 -2.51 6.18 -13.38
C LEU A 69 -2.11 7.44 -14.17
N TYR A 70 -3.07 8.27 -14.56
CA TYR A 70 -2.85 9.47 -15.37
C TYR A 70 -3.40 10.71 -14.64
N PRO A 71 -2.67 11.27 -13.66
CA PRO A 71 -3.11 12.48 -13.00
C PRO A 71 -3.18 13.65 -13.99
N ALA A 72 -4.19 14.50 -13.83
CA ALA A 72 -4.43 15.64 -14.73
C ALA A 72 -3.26 16.64 -14.76
N TRP A 73 -2.48 16.71 -13.68
CA TRP A 73 -1.43 17.71 -13.42
C TRP A 73 -0.02 17.30 -13.87
N ARG A 74 0.11 16.30 -14.75
CA ARG A 74 1.41 15.75 -15.17
C ARG A 74 2.22 16.70 -16.05
N GLU A 75 3.54 16.51 -16.05
CA GLU A 75 4.41 17.18 -17.02
C GLU A 75 4.11 16.71 -18.45
N LYS A 76 4.22 17.65 -19.40
CA LYS A 76 3.97 17.36 -20.82
C LYS A 76 5.00 16.32 -21.31
N GLY A 77 4.50 15.16 -21.73
CA GLY A 77 5.33 14.05 -22.21
C GLY A 77 5.62 12.98 -21.15
N GLN A 78 5.22 13.19 -19.89
CA GLN A 78 5.31 12.16 -18.87
C GLN A 78 4.41 10.97 -19.24
N ARG A 79 5.00 9.77 -19.20
CA ARG A 79 4.33 8.48 -19.47
C ARG A 79 4.27 7.67 -18.16
N PRO A 80 3.23 7.86 -17.34
CA PRO A 80 3.05 7.05 -16.14
C PRO A 80 3.03 5.56 -16.47
N CYS A 81 3.69 4.77 -15.65
CA CYS A 81 3.78 3.33 -15.79
C CYS A 81 3.19 2.65 -14.57
N ARG A 82 2.09 1.91 -14.76
CA ARG A 82 1.42 1.17 -13.68
C ARG A 82 2.38 0.19 -13.00
N LYS A 83 3.29 -0.41 -13.77
CA LYS A 83 4.26 -1.37 -13.23
C LYS A 83 5.20 -0.68 -12.24
N GLU A 84 5.77 0.46 -12.63
CA GLU A 84 6.68 1.24 -11.78
C GLU A 84 5.96 1.74 -10.53
N ASP A 85 4.73 2.27 -10.67
CA ASP A 85 3.91 2.67 -9.52
C ASP A 85 3.71 1.51 -8.52
N CYS A 86 3.33 0.33 -9.03
CA CYS A 86 3.14 -0.86 -8.20
C CYS A 86 4.44 -1.33 -7.53
N GLU A 87 5.58 -1.22 -8.21
CA GLU A 87 6.90 -1.54 -7.65
C GLU A 87 7.24 -0.58 -6.51
N MET A 88 7.08 0.73 -6.72
CA MET A 88 7.32 1.75 -5.69
C MET A 88 6.43 1.57 -4.46
N ILE A 89 5.14 1.26 -4.64
CA ILE A 89 4.21 0.99 -3.53
C ILE A 89 4.67 -0.23 -2.72
N LYS A 90 5.09 -1.31 -3.40
CA LYS A 90 5.61 -2.51 -2.75
C LYS A 90 6.92 -2.23 -2.01
N ASP A 91 7.81 -1.46 -2.63
CA ASP A 91 9.09 -1.08 -2.03
C ASP A 91 8.87 -0.22 -0.79
N SER A 92 7.91 0.71 -0.81
CA SER A 92 7.52 1.48 0.38
C SER A 92 7.11 0.57 1.54
N LEU A 93 6.31 -0.47 1.27
CA LEU A 93 5.88 -1.45 2.27
C LEU A 93 7.05 -2.31 2.77
N LEU A 94 7.85 -2.85 1.86
CA LEU A 94 9.01 -3.69 2.21
C LEU A 94 10.05 -2.90 3.00
N ASN A 95 10.30 -1.65 2.64
CA ASN A 95 11.19 -0.76 3.40
C ASN A 95 10.72 -0.63 4.85
N LYS A 96 9.43 -0.38 5.07
CA LYS A 96 8.88 -0.23 6.42
C LYS A 96 9.03 -1.52 7.24
N ILE A 97 8.61 -2.66 6.68
CA ILE A 97 8.71 -3.96 7.36
C ILE A 97 10.18 -4.32 7.65
N PHE A 98 11.08 -4.06 6.69
CA PHE A 98 12.49 -4.40 6.83
C PHE A 98 13.18 -3.50 7.87
N GLN A 99 12.86 -2.22 7.90
CA GLN A 99 13.35 -1.27 8.92
C GLN A 99 12.88 -1.66 10.32
N GLU A 100 11.63 -2.07 10.49
CA GLU A 100 11.10 -2.51 11.80
C GLU A 100 11.82 -3.76 12.31
N ASN A 101 12.12 -4.70 11.42
CA ASN A 101 12.75 -5.96 11.81
C ASN A 101 14.27 -5.88 11.98
N THR A 102 14.96 -4.98 11.26
CA THR A 102 16.43 -4.97 11.19
C THR A 102 17.07 -3.63 11.56
N GLY A 103 16.29 -2.56 11.69
CA GLY A 103 16.78 -1.19 11.85
C GLY A 103 17.48 -0.61 10.61
N ARG A 104 17.37 -1.27 9.44
CA ARG A 104 18.06 -0.88 8.20
C ARG A 104 17.06 -0.68 7.05
N PRO A 105 17.34 0.20 6.07
CA PRO A 105 16.51 0.32 4.88
C PRO A 105 16.57 -0.95 4.03
N TYR A 106 15.49 -1.22 3.30
CA TYR A 106 15.44 -2.36 2.39
C TYR A 106 16.35 -2.10 1.18
N VAL A 107 17.18 -3.09 0.84
CA VAL A 107 18.02 -3.05 -0.36
C VAL A 107 17.97 -4.42 -1.01
N ASP A 108 17.50 -4.50 -2.26
CA ASP A 108 17.31 -5.77 -2.98
C ASP A 108 18.53 -6.69 -2.93
N ARG A 109 19.72 -6.14 -3.16
CA ARG A 109 20.97 -6.93 -3.14
C ARG A 109 21.27 -7.51 -1.75
N GLN A 110 20.81 -6.86 -0.68
CA GLN A 110 20.96 -7.34 0.69
C GLN A 110 19.88 -8.40 0.97
N HIS A 111 18.63 -8.14 0.59
CA HIS A 111 17.52 -9.10 0.72
C HIS A 111 17.81 -10.41 -0.03
N ALA A 112 18.25 -10.34 -1.28
CA ALA A 112 18.66 -11.50 -2.06
C ALA A 112 19.77 -12.30 -1.35
N LYS A 113 20.76 -11.63 -0.76
CA LYS A 113 21.81 -12.26 0.05
C LYS A 113 21.31 -12.87 1.37
N MET A 114 20.17 -12.44 1.89
CA MET A 114 19.52 -13.04 3.07
C MET A 114 18.59 -14.22 2.71
N ILE A 115 18.05 -14.24 1.48
CA ILE A 115 17.29 -15.37 0.94
C ILE A 115 18.22 -16.55 0.61
N ILE A 116 19.39 -16.28 0.03
CA ILE A 116 20.33 -17.32 -0.45
C ILE A 116 20.84 -18.28 0.66
N PRO A 117 21.09 -17.86 1.92
CA PRO A 117 21.47 -18.77 2.99
C PRO A 117 20.28 -19.26 3.82
N CYS A 118 19.02 -18.92 3.48
CA CYS A 118 17.88 -19.49 4.19
C CYS A 118 17.63 -20.91 3.65
N PRO A 119 18.02 -21.99 4.38
CA PRO A 119 17.60 -23.31 3.96
C PRO A 119 16.07 -23.31 4.07
N MET A 120 15.37 -23.69 3.01
CA MET A 120 13.92 -23.90 3.03
C MET A 120 13.57 -24.78 4.24
N LYS A 121 13.23 -24.16 5.37
CA LYS A 121 12.59 -24.86 6.47
C LYS A 121 11.20 -25.16 5.93
N ARG A 122 11.05 -26.41 5.47
CA ARG A 122 9.77 -27.06 5.20
C ARG A 122 8.76 -26.58 6.23
N TYR A 123 7.76 -25.82 5.81
CA TYR A 123 6.53 -25.70 6.58
C TYR A 123 5.91 -27.10 6.58
N ARG A 124 6.19 -27.86 7.64
CA ARG A 124 5.47 -29.07 8.05
C ARG A 124 4.65 -28.72 9.29
N GLN A 125 3.34 -28.90 9.14
CA GLN A 125 2.31 -29.19 10.17
C GLN A 125 1.97 -28.00 11.10
N PHE A 126 0.70 -27.73 11.38
CA PHE A 126 -0.44 -28.63 11.61
C PHE A 126 -1.67 -28.34 10.74
#